data_AF-A0A1H8HC97-F1
#
_entry.id   AF-A0A1H8HC97-F1
#
_cell.length_a   1.000
_cell.length_b   1.000
_cell.length_c   1.000
_cell.angle_alpha   90.00
_cell.angle_beta   90.00
_cell.angle_gamma   90.00
#
_symmetry.space_group_name_H-M   'P 1'
#
loop_
_entity.id
_entity.type
_entity.pdbx_description
1 polymer ?
#
loop_
_entity_poly.entity_id
_entity_poly.type
_entity_poly.pdbx_seq_one_letter_code
_entity_poly.pdbx_strand_id
1 'polypeptide(L)'
;MNITICATCGKQFEYLRKKGPARKYCSDECRNKQPRTVKNMTAENMTAVCVVCNAEFAPRYKSQKCCSRECGKKSAGQVLSQRFQTHICKHCGSEFKHKRSGRTKNIFCSRECAYNHRKGSTTSNKRKEYKDLLEEPKKNCGTKPYVEKKCRHCGTLFRTNYMAERRVYCSIKCSNRANALNRQKRLKGKFVERVFFNGYIRKRRRYMPNM
;
A
#
# COMPACT_ATOMS: atom_id res chain seq x y z
N MET A 1 25.42 29.12 14.92
CA MET A 1 25.91 28.77 13.57
C MET A 1 27.25 28.07 13.72
N ASN A 2 27.70 27.25 12.76
CA ASN A 2 29.00 26.59 12.86
C ASN A 2 29.95 27.15 11.80
N ILE A 3 31.19 27.43 12.23
CA ILE A 3 32.30 27.85 11.37
C ILE A 3 33.16 26.62 11.11
N THR A 4 33.47 26.35 9.84
CA THR A 4 34.37 25.27 9.42
C THR A 4 35.31 25.74 8.33
N ILE A 5 36.49 25.14 8.25
CA ILE A 5 37.48 25.42 7.20
C ILE A 5 37.18 24.54 5.99
N CYS A 6 37.15 25.14 4.79
CA CYS A 6 36.98 24.41 3.55
C CYS A 6 38.19 23.51 3.27
N ALA A 7 37.97 22.20 3.12
CA ALA A 7 39.04 21.23 2.85
C ALA A 7 39.72 21.39 1.47
N THR A 8 39.23 22.29 0.60
CA THR A 8 39.81 22.52 -0.73
C THR A 8 40.55 23.84 -0.85
N CYS A 9 40.03 24.93 -0.27
CA CYS A 9 40.60 26.26 -0.41
C CYS A 9 41.07 26.90 0.90
N GLY A 10 40.90 26.22 2.04
CA GLY A 10 41.32 26.73 3.35
C GLY A 10 40.49 27.89 3.91
N LYS A 11 39.53 28.43 3.16
CA LYS A 11 38.69 29.55 3.63
C LYS A 11 37.73 29.08 4.73
N GLN A 12 37.60 29.90 5.78
CA GLN A 12 36.56 29.74 6.78
C GLN A 12 35.20 30.08 6.16
N PHE A 13 34.19 29.27 6.47
CA PHE A 13 32.83 29.53 6.02
C PHE A 13 31.81 29.10 7.07
N GLU A 14 30.68 29.81 7.08
CA GLU A 14 29.56 29.55 7.96
C GLU A 14 28.53 28.65 7.26
N TYR A 15 27.90 27.76 8.04
CA TYR A 15 26.74 27.02 7.55
C TYR A 15 25.72 26.72 8.65
N LEU A 16 24.46 26.62 8.24
CA LEU A 16 23.36 26.20 9.10
C LEU A 16 23.40 24.69 9.28
N ARG A 17 23.56 24.23 10.53
CA ARG A 17 23.54 22.79 10.84
C ARG A 17 22.11 22.26 10.71
N LYS A 18 21.82 21.58 9.60
CA LYS A 18 20.64 20.71 9.48
C LYS A 18 21.02 19.29 9.94
N LYS A 19 20.04 18.41 10.22
CA LYS A 19 20.30 16.98 10.53
C LYS A 19 21.19 16.37 9.43
N GLY A 20 22.42 15.95 9.77
CA GLY A 20 23.37 15.37 8.83
C GLY A 20 24.85 15.63 9.20
N PRO A 21 25.79 15.09 8.41
CA PRO A 21 27.22 15.32 8.60
C PRO A 21 27.61 16.77 8.31
N ALA A 22 28.69 17.25 8.95
CA ALA A 22 29.22 18.59 8.75
C ALA A 22 29.62 18.82 7.27
N ARG A 23 29.31 20.01 6.74
CA ARG A 23 29.77 20.42 5.40
C ARG A 23 31.28 20.57 5.42
N LYS A 24 31.96 19.96 4.44
CA LYS A 24 33.44 19.99 4.29
C LYS A 24 33.95 21.09 3.36
N TYR A 25 33.06 21.67 2.55
CA TYR A 25 33.43 22.60 1.47
C TYR A 25 32.54 23.83 1.50
N CYS A 26 33.13 25.00 1.23
CA CYS A 26 32.41 26.28 1.21
C CYS A 26 31.47 26.42 -0.01
N SER A 27 31.83 25.83 -1.14
CA SER A 27 31.07 25.91 -2.40
C SER A 27 31.06 24.58 -3.16
N ASP A 28 30.12 24.47 -4.10
CA ASP A 28 30.03 23.32 -5.01
C ASP A 28 31.25 23.21 -5.94
N GLU A 29 31.88 24.34 -6.28
CA GLU A 29 33.14 24.37 -7.02
C GLU A 29 34.27 23.71 -6.23
N CYS A 30 34.44 24.08 -4.96
CA CYS A 30 35.44 23.46 -4.09
C CYS A 30 35.17 21.96 -3.92
N ARG A 31 33.91 21.57 -3.74
CA ARG A 31 33.51 20.16 -3.68
C ARG A 31 33.87 19.38 -4.95
N ASN A 32 33.73 20.00 -6.12
CA ASN A 32 33.97 19.33 -7.41
C ASN A 32 35.47 19.24 -7.76
N LYS A 33 36.34 20.08 -7.17
CA LYS A 33 37.80 20.01 -7.35
C LYS A 33 38.44 18.83 -6.62
N GLN A 34 37.80 18.31 -5.57
CA GLN A 34 38.31 17.13 -4.88
C GLN A 34 38.16 15.89 -5.75
N PRO A 35 39.25 15.14 -6.01
CA PRO A 35 39.15 13.89 -6.73
C PRO A 35 38.24 12.98 -5.91
N ARG A 36 37.16 12.49 -6.54
CA ARG A 36 36.36 11.43 -5.93
C ARG A 36 37.28 10.24 -5.81
N THR A 37 37.76 9.96 -4.60
CA THR A 37 38.64 8.82 -4.34
C THR A 37 37.94 7.59 -4.87
N VAL A 38 38.45 7.08 -5.98
CA VAL A 38 38.07 5.79 -6.55
C VAL A 38 38.61 4.75 -5.60
N LYS A 39 37.85 4.52 -4.51
CA LYS A 39 38.14 3.43 -3.59
C LYS A 39 38.09 2.14 -4.42
N ASN A 40 39.25 1.54 -4.62
CA ASN A 40 39.43 0.16 -5.08
C ASN A 40 39.03 -0.09 -6.54
N MET A 41 39.66 0.60 -7.49
CA MET A 41 39.74 0.11 -8.86
C MET A 41 41.13 -0.48 -9.10
N THR A 42 41.21 -1.81 -9.16
CA THR A 42 42.40 -2.54 -9.61
C THR A 42 42.69 -2.23 -11.09
N ALA A 43 43.93 -2.40 -11.54
CA ALA A 43 44.37 -2.12 -12.91
C ALA A 43 43.61 -2.95 -13.98
N GLU A 44 42.91 -3.99 -13.56
CA GLU A 44 42.07 -4.88 -14.37
C GLU A 44 40.66 -4.32 -14.65
N ASN A 45 40.39 -3.04 -14.37
CA ASN A 45 39.13 -2.39 -14.78
C ASN A 45 39.13 -2.13 -16.28
N MET A 46 39.04 -3.24 -17.00
CA MET A 46 38.97 -3.37 -18.44
C MET A 46 37.73 -2.67 -18.96
N THR A 47 37.97 -1.92 -20.03
CA THR A 47 37.04 -1.33 -20.98
C THR A 47 35.58 -1.78 -20.84
N ALA A 48 34.68 -0.80 -20.68
CA ALA A 48 33.24 -1.01 -20.74
C ALA A 48 32.70 -0.42 -22.05
N VAL A 49 31.63 -1.03 -22.57
CA VAL A 49 30.93 -0.52 -23.76
C VAL A 49 29.77 0.37 -23.31
N CYS A 50 29.69 1.58 -23.86
CA CYS A 50 28.62 2.53 -23.53
C CYS A 50 27.27 2.04 -24.07
N VAL A 51 26.25 1.94 -23.22
CA VAL A 51 24.90 1.45 -23.62
C VAL A 51 24.20 2.33 -24.66
N VAL A 52 24.64 3.58 -24.87
CA VAL A 52 23.98 4.55 -25.76
C VAL A 52 24.69 4.73 -27.09
N CYS A 53 26.02 4.73 -27.11
CA CYS A 53 26.81 4.98 -28.31
C CYS A 53 27.76 3.84 -28.68
N ASN A 54 27.78 2.76 -27.90
CA ASN A 54 28.63 1.57 -28.09
C ASN A 54 30.15 1.83 -28.13
N ALA A 55 30.61 3.03 -27.77
CA ALA A 55 32.03 3.32 -27.64
C ALA A 55 32.62 2.64 -26.40
N GLU A 56 33.83 2.11 -26.53
CA GLU A 56 34.64 1.60 -25.43
C GLU A 56 35.15 2.76 -24.56
N PHE A 57 35.07 2.61 -23.24
CA PHE A 57 35.55 3.62 -22.29
C PHE A 57 36.06 2.97 -21.01
N ALA A 58 36.97 3.67 -20.31
CA ALA A 58 37.41 3.30 -18.97
C ALA A 58 36.41 3.83 -17.93
N PRO A 59 35.61 2.97 -17.26
CA PRO A 59 34.68 3.44 -16.25
C PRO A 59 35.44 4.02 -15.04
N ARG A 60 34.86 5.01 -14.37
CA ARG A 60 35.38 5.57 -13.10
C ARG A 60 34.91 4.80 -11.87
N TYR A 61 33.94 3.89 -12.03
CA TYR A 61 33.39 3.04 -10.98
C TYR A 61 32.67 1.85 -11.59
N LYS A 62 32.63 0.72 -10.89
CA LYS A 62 32.09 -0.56 -11.38
C LYS A 62 30.66 -0.50 -11.96
N SER A 63 29.83 0.44 -11.50
CA SER A 63 28.45 0.59 -11.97
C SER A 63 28.25 1.63 -13.08
N GLN A 64 29.33 2.21 -13.65
CA GLN A 64 29.22 3.21 -14.71
C GLN A 64 28.86 2.53 -16.04
N LYS A 65 27.70 2.87 -16.60
CA LYS A 65 27.18 2.28 -17.86
C LYS A 65 27.37 3.14 -19.11
N CYS A 66 27.80 4.39 -18.92
CA CYS A 66 27.86 5.38 -19.99
C CYS A 66 29.21 6.09 -19.98
N CYS A 67 29.78 6.31 -21.16
CA CYS A 67 31.09 6.96 -21.32
C CYS A 67 31.07 8.43 -20.87
N SER A 68 29.96 9.15 -21.08
CA SER A 68 29.85 10.58 -20.82
C SER A 68 28.54 10.96 -20.14
N ARG A 69 28.49 12.19 -19.59
CA ARG A 69 27.28 12.77 -18.98
C ARG A 69 26.13 12.87 -19.99
N GLU A 70 26.41 13.17 -21.26
CA GLU A 70 25.41 13.26 -22.31
C GLU A 70 24.81 11.88 -22.64
N CYS A 71 25.63 10.84 -22.74
CA CYS A 71 25.13 9.46 -22.85
C CYS A 71 24.33 9.07 -21.60
N GLY A 72 24.77 9.48 -20.41
CA GLY A 72 24.03 9.30 -19.17
C GLY A 72 22.60 9.88 -19.24
N LYS A 73 22.46 11.13 -19.70
CA LYS A 73 21.15 11.79 -19.89
C LYS A 73 20.28 11.06 -20.91
N LYS A 74 20.85 10.63 -22.04
CA LYS A 74 20.13 9.88 -23.08
C LYS A 74 19.60 8.54 -22.54
N SER A 75 20.44 7.79 -21.82
CA SER A 75 20.01 6.52 -21.19
C SER A 75 18.91 6.75 -20.14
N ALA A 76 19.03 7.82 -19.35
CA ALA A 76 18.01 8.16 -18.35
C ALA A 76 16.69 8.57 -19.02
N GLY A 77 16.74 9.30 -20.14
CA GLY A 77 15.59 9.64 -20.96
C GLY A 77 14.88 8.41 -21.54
N GLN A 78 15.64 7.42 -22.02
CA GLN A 78 15.11 6.13 -22.48
C GLN A 78 14.43 5.34 -21.35
N VAL A 79 15.01 5.32 -20.15
CA VAL A 79 14.36 4.67 -18.99
C VAL A 79 13.10 5.44 -18.57
N LEU A 80 13.08 6.77 -18.69
CA LEU A 80 11.90 7.58 -18.42
C LEU A 80 10.76 7.30 -19.40
N SER A 81 11.04 7.17 -20.70
CA SER A 81 10.00 6.87 -21.69
C SER A 81 9.39 5.48 -21.46
N GLN A 82 10.21 4.48 -21.10
CA GLN A 82 9.75 3.13 -20.75
C GLN A 82 8.92 3.05 -19.45
N ARG A 83 8.92 4.11 -18.62
CA ARG A 83 8.06 4.18 -17.42
C ARG A 83 6.61 4.48 -17.74
N PHE A 84 6.30 5.02 -18.91
CA PHE A 84 4.93 5.38 -19.27
C PHE A 84 4.33 4.36 -20.23
N GLN A 85 3.12 3.91 -19.94
CA GLN A 85 2.34 3.04 -20.82
C GLN A 85 1.14 3.82 -21.38
N THR A 86 0.92 3.70 -22.68
CA THR A 86 -0.25 4.25 -23.36
C THR A 86 -1.46 3.35 -23.11
N HIS A 87 -2.57 3.95 -22.70
CA HIS A 87 -3.85 3.28 -22.47
C HIS A 87 -4.97 4.01 -23.19
N ILE A 88 -6.00 3.26 -23.56
CA ILE A 88 -7.24 3.79 -24.12
C ILE A 88 -8.25 3.96 -22.98
N CYS A 89 -8.80 5.16 -22.84
CA CYS A 89 -9.81 5.45 -21.83
C CYS A 89 -11.10 4.70 -22.14
N LYS A 90 -11.62 3.89 -21.21
CA LYS A 90 -12.88 3.15 -21.43
C LYS A 90 -14.14 4.03 -21.52
N HIS A 91 -14.07 5.28 -21.07
CA HIS A 91 -15.20 6.20 -21.11
C HIS A 91 -15.21 7.04 -22.40
N CYS A 92 -14.09 7.70 -22.73
CA CYS A 92 -14.03 8.64 -23.86
C CYS A 92 -13.26 8.11 -25.08
N GLY A 93 -12.62 6.94 -25.00
CA GLY A 93 -11.83 6.36 -26.10
C GLY A 93 -10.48 7.04 -26.37
N SER A 94 -10.16 8.14 -25.69
CA SER A 94 -8.90 8.86 -25.93
C SER A 94 -7.69 8.10 -25.40
N GLU A 95 -6.57 8.21 -26.12
CA GLU A 95 -5.27 7.69 -25.70
C GLU A 95 -4.63 8.58 -24.63
N PHE A 96 -4.08 7.98 -23.58
CA PHE A 96 -3.37 8.70 -22.52
C PHE A 96 -2.18 7.90 -21.99
N LYS A 97 -1.14 8.62 -21.53
CA LYS A 97 0.09 8.04 -20.98
C LYS A 97 0.08 8.12 -19.46
N HIS A 98 0.41 7.03 -18.79
CA HIS A 98 0.47 6.99 -17.34
C HIS A 98 1.67 6.16 -16.86
N LYS A 99 2.17 6.44 -15.64
CA LYS A 99 3.30 5.68 -15.06
C LYS A 99 2.87 4.24 -14.81
N ARG A 100 3.67 3.26 -15.25
CA ARG A 100 3.49 1.85 -14.94
C ARG A 100 3.29 1.67 -13.43
N SER A 101 2.06 1.41 -13.03
CA SER A 101 1.69 1.09 -11.66
C SER A 101 1.25 -0.36 -11.64
N GLY A 102 1.76 -1.17 -10.72
CA GLY A 102 1.52 -2.62 -10.68
C GLY A 102 0.08 -3.07 -10.42
N ARG A 103 -0.93 -2.20 -10.58
CA ARG A 103 -2.36 -2.55 -10.49
C ARG A 103 -3.20 -1.79 -11.51
N THR A 104 -4.35 -2.38 -11.82
CA THR A 104 -5.47 -2.03 -12.72
C THR A 104 -6.12 -0.64 -12.53
N LYS A 105 -5.40 0.35 -11.98
CA LYS A 105 -5.96 1.66 -11.60
C LYS A 105 -6.05 2.68 -12.74
N ASN A 106 -5.47 2.39 -13.91
CA ASN A 106 -5.29 3.39 -14.97
C ASN A 106 -6.15 3.04 -16.20
N ILE A 107 -7.46 2.98 -15.98
CA ILE A 107 -8.47 2.65 -17.00
C ILE A 107 -9.04 3.91 -17.66
N PHE A 108 -8.93 5.07 -17.00
CA PHE A 108 -9.56 6.32 -17.41
C PHE A 108 -8.52 7.44 -17.50
N CYS A 109 -8.68 8.32 -18.49
CA CYS A 109 -7.79 9.47 -18.71
C CYS A 109 -7.96 10.56 -17.63
N SER A 110 -9.13 10.66 -17.01
CA SER A 110 -9.46 11.68 -16.01
C SER A 110 -10.36 11.14 -14.90
N ARG A 111 -10.41 11.89 -13.79
CA ARG A 111 -11.32 11.60 -12.67
C ARG A 111 -12.79 11.67 -13.11
N GLU A 112 -13.12 12.58 -14.03
CA GLU A 112 -14.46 12.74 -14.58
C GLU A 112 -14.89 11.53 -15.40
N CYS A 113 -14.02 11.06 -16.31
CA CYS A 113 -14.27 9.83 -17.06
C CYS A 113 -14.49 8.62 -16.15
N ALA A 114 -13.70 8.51 -15.07
CA ALA A 114 -13.89 7.46 -14.08
C ALA A 114 -15.22 7.59 -13.32
N TYR A 115 -15.66 8.81 -13.01
CA TYR A 115 -16.92 9.06 -12.31
C TYR A 115 -18.13 8.75 -13.20
N ASN A 116 -18.14 9.25 -14.43
CA ASN A 116 -19.24 9.04 -15.39
C ASN A 116 -19.43 7.56 -15.72
N HIS A 117 -18.33 6.83 -15.93
CA HIS A 117 -18.39 5.38 -16.14
C HIS A 117 -18.98 4.63 -14.92
N ARG A 118 -18.74 5.09 -13.68
CA ARG A 118 -19.33 4.48 -12.47
C ARG A 118 -20.80 4.85 -12.27
N LYS A 119 -21.19 6.06 -12.65
CA LYS A 119 -22.57 6.56 -12.52
C LYS A 119 -23.53 5.71 -13.37
N GLY A 120 -23.12 5.32 -14.58
CA GLY A 120 -23.90 4.45 -15.46
C GLY A 120 -23.94 2.98 -15.04
N SER A 121 -22.98 2.50 -14.25
CA SER A 121 -22.86 1.07 -13.88
C SER A 121 -23.54 0.68 -12.57
N THR A 122 -24.24 1.60 -11.90
CA THR A 122 -24.91 1.25 -10.64
C THR A 122 -26.15 0.40 -10.93
N THR A 123 -26.16 -0.82 -10.39
CA THR A 123 -27.27 -1.79 -10.30
C THR A 123 -28.60 -1.17 -9.84
N SER A 124 -28.57 0.04 -9.30
CA SER A 124 -29.71 0.89 -8.93
C SER A 124 -30.62 1.24 -10.11
N ASN A 125 -30.09 1.45 -11.34
CA ASN A 125 -30.92 1.81 -12.50
C ASN A 125 -31.64 0.60 -13.12
N LYS A 126 -30.99 -0.57 -13.19
CA LYS A 126 -31.67 -1.81 -13.61
C LYS A 126 -32.85 -2.18 -12.70
N ARG A 127 -32.79 -1.77 -11.42
CA ARG A 127 -33.87 -1.99 -10.45
C ARG A 127 -35.02 -0.99 -10.57
N LYS A 128 -34.85 0.16 -11.24
CA LYS A 128 -35.95 1.08 -11.58
C LYS A 128 -36.67 0.62 -12.85
N GLU A 129 -35.89 0.26 -13.87
CA GLU A 129 -36.42 -0.22 -15.15
C GLU A 129 -37.25 -1.52 -15.01
N TYR A 130 -36.87 -2.43 -14.11
CA TYR A 130 -37.66 -3.63 -13.79
C TYR A 130 -38.82 -3.38 -12.81
N LYS A 131 -38.88 -2.21 -12.18
CA LYS A 131 -39.96 -1.84 -11.24
C LYS A 131 -41.17 -1.25 -11.95
N ASP A 132 -40.93 -0.60 -13.10
CA ASP A 132 -41.98 0.02 -13.92
C ASP A 132 -42.62 -1.01 -14.88
N LEU A 133 -41.95 -2.16 -15.14
CA LEU A 133 -42.49 -3.27 -15.95
C LEU A 133 -43.24 -4.35 -15.12
N LEU A 134 -43.26 -4.24 -13.80
CA LEU A 134 -44.00 -5.12 -12.88
C LEU A 134 -44.94 -4.29 -12.00
N GLU A 135 -45.88 -3.58 -12.62
CA GLU A 135 -47.07 -3.09 -11.91
C GLU A 135 -48.06 -4.24 -11.71
N GLU A 136 -47.66 -5.25 -10.92
CA GLU A 136 -48.68 -5.99 -10.17
C GLU A 136 -48.88 -5.30 -8.82
N PRO A 137 -50.13 -5.03 -8.40
CA PRO A 137 -50.39 -4.52 -7.07
C PRO A 137 -49.81 -5.53 -6.08
N LYS A 138 -48.84 -5.10 -5.27
CA LYS A 138 -48.23 -5.92 -4.22
C LYS A 138 -49.37 -6.55 -3.42
N LYS A 139 -49.62 -7.84 -3.64
CA LYS A 139 -50.57 -8.65 -2.85
C LYS A 139 -50.35 -8.27 -1.40
N ASN A 140 -51.41 -7.79 -0.75
CA ASN A 140 -51.43 -7.44 0.67
C ASN A 140 -50.84 -8.62 1.44
N CYS A 141 -49.55 -8.55 1.75
CA CYS A 141 -48.90 -9.55 2.57
C CYS A 141 -49.36 -9.23 3.98
N GLY A 142 -50.49 -9.85 4.37
CA GLY A 142 -51.07 -9.70 5.68
C GLY A 142 -49.96 -9.70 6.72
N THR A 143 -49.87 -8.61 7.48
CA THR A 143 -48.90 -8.47 8.55
C THR A 143 -49.15 -9.62 9.51
N LYS A 144 -48.25 -10.60 9.47
CA LYS A 144 -48.35 -11.78 10.33
C LYS A 144 -48.48 -11.36 11.79
N PRO A 145 -49.26 -12.11 12.59
CA PRO A 145 -49.66 -11.66 13.92
C PRO A 145 -48.46 -11.39 14.81
N TYR A 146 -48.62 -10.43 15.71
CA TYR A 146 -47.62 -10.15 16.72
C TYR A 146 -47.55 -11.29 17.75
N VAL A 147 -46.34 -11.73 18.06
CA VAL A 147 -46.06 -12.76 19.06
C VAL A 147 -45.25 -12.13 20.19
N GLU A 148 -45.53 -12.55 21.42
CA GLU A 148 -44.78 -12.15 22.62
C GLU A 148 -43.62 -13.11 22.89
N LYS A 149 -42.43 -12.57 23.19
CA LYS A 149 -41.21 -13.35 23.43
C LYS A 149 -40.40 -12.77 24.59
N LYS A 150 -39.61 -13.62 25.27
CA LYS A 150 -38.67 -13.19 26.31
C LYS A 150 -37.32 -12.79 25.69
N CYS A 151 -36.79 -11.64 26.07
CA CYS A 151 -35.47 -11.18 25.62
C CYS A 151 -34.35 -12.03 26.22
N ARG A 152 -33.44 -12.58 25.40
CA ARG A 152 -32.32 -13.42 25.88
C ARG A 152 -31.30 -12.68 26.75
N HIS A 153 -31.26 -11.34 26.67
CA HIS A 153 -30.31 -10.54 27.44
C HIS A 153 -30.88 -10.10 28.80
N CYS A 154 -32.08 -9.52 28.82
CA CYS A 154 -32.68 -8.92 30.02
C CYS A 154 -33.92 -9.65 30.54
N GLY A 155 -34.38 -10.72 29.89
CA GLY A 155 -35.54 -11.51 30.32
C GLY A 155 -36.90 -10.88 30.07
N THR A 156 -36.97 -9.55 29.83
CA THR A 156 -38.22 -8.82 29.62
C THR A 156 -39.03 -9.37 28.43
N LEU A 157 -40.35 -9.50 28.61
CA LEU A 157 -41.29 -9.83 27.55
C LEU A 157 -41.38 -8.67 26.55
N PHE A 158 -41.38 -8.97 25.25
CA PHE A 158 -41.53 -7.98 24.19
C PHE A 158 -42.34 -8.55 23.03
N ARG A 159 -43.09 -7.66 22.36
CA ARG A 159 -44.00 -8.00 21.27
C ARG A 159 -43.33 -7.79 19.91
N THR A 160 -43.45 -8.74 18.99
CA THR A 160 -42.74 -8.68 17.70
C THR A 160 -43.48 -9.39 16.56
N ASN A 161 -43.32 -8.95 15.31
CA ASN A 161 -43.99 -9.54 14.14
C ASN A 161 -43.21 -10.73 13.56
N TYR A 162 -43.79 -11.54 12.66
CA TYR A 162 -43.16 -12.77 12.16
C TYR A 162 -41.77 -12.60 11.50
N MET A 163 -41.47 -11.47 10.84
CA MET A 163 -40.12 -11.18 10.33
C MET A 163 -39.08 -11.05 11.47
N ALA A 164 -39.58 -10.88 12.70
CA ALA A 164 -38.85 -10.92 13.94
C ALA A 164 -38.98 -12.26 14.69
N GLU A 165 -39.35 -13.36 14.02
CA GLU A 165 -39.19 -14.70 14.59
C GLU A 165 -37.75 -14.96 15.03
N ARG A 166 -36.79 -14.49 14.22
CA ARG A 166 -35.35 -14.51 14.50
C ARG A 166 -34.90 -13.44 15.51
N ARG A 167 -35.80 -12.55 15.96
CA ARG A 167 -35.44 -11.49 16.89
C ARG A 167 -35.36 -12.06 18.29
N VAL A 168 -34.13 -12.12 18.79
CA VAL A 168 -33.78 -12.70 20.10
C VAL A 168 -33.81 -11.64 21.23
N TYR A 169 -33.73 -10.35 20.87
CA TYR A 169 -33.56 -9.26 21.81
C TYR A 169 -34.65 -8.19 21.64
N CYS A 170 -35.14 -7.66 22.77
CA CYS A 170 -36.13 -6.59 22.78
C CYS A 170 -35.63 -5.31 22.08
N SER A 171 -34.32 -5.02 22.18
CA SER A 171 -33.70 -3.82 21.63
C SER A 171 -32.28 -4.07 21.09
N ILE A 172 -31.81 -3.15 20.24
CA ILE A 172 -30.43 -3.13 19.75
C ILE A 172 -29.44 -3.04 20.92
N LYS A 173 -29.76 -2.29 21.98
CA LYS A 173 -28.94 -2.20 23.19
C LYS A 173 -28.73 -3.57 23.85
N CYS A 174 -29.80 -4.36 23.99
CA CYS A 174 -29.72 -5.72 24.54
C CYS A 174 -28.94 -6.67 23.63
N SER A 175 -29.08 -6.54 22.31
CA SER A 175 -28.26 -7.29 21.34
C SER A 175 -26.77 -7.01 21.51
N ASN A 176 -26.39 -5.73 21.59
CA ASN A 176 -25.00 -5.32 21.71
C ASN A 176 -24.36 -5.79 23.02
N ARG A 177 -25.08 -5.68 24.15
CA ARG A 177 -24.60 -6.15 25.45
C ARG A 177 -24.44 -7.68 25.47
N ALA A 178 -25.40 -8.44 24.94
CA ALA A 178 -25.30 -9.89 24.83
C ALA A 178 -24.09 -10.33 23.97
N ASN A 179 -23.88 -9.64 22.84
CA ASN A 179 -22.74 -9.91 21.96
C ASN A 179 -21.39 -9.57 22.61
N ALA A 180 -21.33 -8.49 23.41
CA ALA A 180 -20.13 -8.14 24.17
C ALA A 180 -19.77 -9.19 25.22
N LEU A 181 -20.76 -9.71 25.97
CA LEU A 181 -20.57 -10.81 26.93
C LEU A 181 -20.10 -12.09 26.24
N ASN A 182 -20.73 -12.46 25.12
CA ASN A 182 -20.31 -13.63 24.33
C ASN A 182 -18.89 -13.48 23.78
N ARG A 183 -18.49 -12.26 23.37
CA ARG A 183 -17.12 -11.97 22.94
C ARG A 183 -16.11 -12.14 24.09
N GLN A 184 -16.42 -11.64 25.29
CA GLN A 184 -15.57 -11.84 26.47
C GLN A 184 -15.44 -13.32 26.84
N LYS A 185 -16.54 -14.09 26.81
CA LYS A 185 -16.52 -15.54 27.06
C LYS A 185 -15.62 -16.28 26.06
N ARG A 186 -15.70 -15.94 24.77
CA ARG A 186 -14.83 -16.52 23.72
C ARG A 186 -13.35 -16.17 23.94
N LEU A 187 -13.05 -14.97 24.39
CA LEU A 187 -11.66 -14.56 24.69
C LEU A 187 -11.11 -15.25 25.93
N LYS A 188 -11.91 -15.39 27.00
CA LYS A 188 -11.54 -16.15 28.20
C LYS A 188 -11.36 -17.64 27.89
N GLY A 189 -12.25 -18.25 27.10
CA GLY A 189 -12.10 -19.66 26.68
C GLY A 189 -10.83 -19.93 25.87
N LYS A 190 -10.48 -19.02 24.94
CA LYS A 190 -9.22 -19.10 24.18
C LYS A 190 -7.96 -18.93 25.04
N PHE A 191 -8.07 -18.30 26.21
CA PHE A 191 -6.95 -18.17 27.15
C PHE A 191 -6.72 -19.47 27.91
N VAL A 192 -7.78 -20.19 28.29
CA VAL A 192 -7.69 -21.50 28.98
C VAL A 192 -7.07 -22.58 28.07
N GLU A 193 -7.48 -22.67 26.80
CA GLU A 193 -6.89 -23.64 25.84
C GLU A 193 -5.38 -23.42 25.61
N ARG A 194 -4.90 -22.17 25.66
CA ARG A 194 -3.50 -21.84 25.39
C ARG A 194 -2.56 -22.16 26.56
N VAL A 195 -3.07 -22.24 27.79
CA VAL A 195 -2.29 -22.62 28.97
C VAL A 195 -2.05 -24.14 29.03
N PHE A 196 -3.02 -24.95 28.57
CA PHE A 196 -2.88 -26.42 28.56
C PHE A 196 -1.85 -26.94 27.55
N PHE A 197 -1.66 -26.29 26.39
CA PHE A 197 -0.68 -26.73 25.38
C PHE A 197 0.79 -26.41 25.70
N ASN A 198 1.06 -25.40 26.54
CA ASN A 198 2.43 -24.98 26.86
C ASN A 198 3.08 -25.74 28.03
N GLY A 199 2.36 -26.69 28.66
CA GLY A 199 2.86 -27.49 29.78
C GLY A 199 3.64 -28.76 29.41
N TYR A 200 3.60 -29.22 28.15
CA TYR A 200 4.09 -30.56 27.76
C TYR A 200 5.37 -30.61 26.90
N ILE A 201 6.10 -29.50 26.73
CA ILE A 201 7.34 -29.50 25.91
C ILE A 201 8.54 -28.96 26.69
N ARG A 202 8.98 -29.65 27.76
CA ARG A 202 10.38 -29.59 28.25
C ARG A 202 10.79 -30.89 28.95
N LYS A 203 11.01 -31.97 28.20
CA LYS A 203 11.98 -33.01 28.61
C LYS A 203 13.10 -33.09 27.57
N ARG A 204 14.30 -32.79 28.07
CA ARG A 204 15.60 -32.71 27.40
C ARG A 204 15.96 -34.04 26.72
N ARG A 205 16.30 -34.01 25.43
CA ARG A 205 17.22 -35.00 24.84
C ARG A 205 18.64 -34.48 25.04
N ARG A 206 19.41 -35.14 25.92
CA ARG A 206 20.86 -35.00 25.97
C ARG A 206 21.42 -35.68 24.71
N TYR A 207 22.29 -34.97 24.02
CA TYR A 207 23.19 -35.53 23.01
C TYR A 207 24.11 -36.57 23.68
N MET A 208 24.24 -37.75 23.08
CA MET A 208 25.32 -38.71 23.34
C MET A 208 26.24 -38.66 22.10
N PRO A 209 27.54 -38.43 22.25
CA PRO A 209 28.47 -38.46 21.12
C PRO A 209 28.76 -39.90 20.69
N ASN A 210 28.93 -40.08 19.38
CA ASN A 210 29.28 -41.34 18.73
C ASN A 210 30.65 -41.86 19.17
N MET A 211 30.75 -43.18 19.36
CA MET A 211 31.94 -43.99 19.11
C MET A 211 31.51 -45.19 18.27
#